data_AF-A0AAU9XQD3-F1
#
_entry.id   AF-A0AAU9XQD3-F1
#
_cell.length_a   1.000
_cell.length_b   1.000
_cell.length_c   1.000
_cell.angle_alpha   90.00
_cell.angle_beta   90.00
_cell.angle_gamma   90.00
#
_symmetry.space_group_name_H-M   'P 1'
#
loop_
_entity.id
_entity.type
_entity.pdbx_description
1 polymer ?
#
loop_
_entity_poly.entity_id
_entity_poly.type
_entity_poly.pdbx_seq_one_letter_code
_entity_poly.pdbx_strand_id
1 'polypeptide(L)'
;MDPPDRTESLRLTVYYLEQGNLVQVKESLQKSYQYLQDLLPSELSKPTLQEIEIVNKAEKISIENVAWSLRTGAILLPQTSPKNNFFVRFANVVGAAALITVCVDIAEKVFEQLKVYIENVVDEESVISSLGVTLNNLGCVYITRGSFQNAKVSLQRALAIFEVVKTGKECVTVEEKISTIANNLRLVHQAQRSYVADMQLQNDLLSNVSRFAMQPRITAVADYNEALTSLDNRNLRKA
;
A
#
# COMPACT_ATOMS: atom_id res chain seq x y z
N MET A 1 -37.09 0.06 -4.49
CA MET A 1 -35.91 -0.71 -4.91
C MET A 1 -34.76 -0.23 -4.07
N ASP A 2 -34.14 -1.11 -3.30
CA ASP A 2 -32.86 -0.76 -2.68
C ASP A 2 -31.85 -0.45 -3.79
N PRO A 3 -30.97 0.55 -3.61
CA PRO A 3 -29.92 0.81 -4.57
C PRO A 3 -29.09 -0.47 -4.76
N PRO A 4 -28.61 -0.75 -5.99
CA PRO A 4 -27.75 -1.89 -6.22
C PRO A 4 -26.57 -1.88 -5.24
N ASP A 5 -26.21 -3.04 -4.66
CA ASP A 5 -25.09 -3.14 -3.73
C ASP A 5 -23.81 -2.62 -4.39
N ARG A 6 -23.45 -1.39 -4.02
CA ARG A 6 -22.32 -0.61 -4.55
C ARG A 6 -20.97 -1.28 -4.32
N THR A 7 -20.93 -2.25 -3.39
CA THR A 7 -19.74 -3.00 -3.03
C THR A 7 -19.77 -4.45 -3.48
N GLU A 8 -20.80 -4.90 -4.22
CA GLU A 8 -20.95 -6.30 -4.60
C GLU A 8 -19.75 -6.85 -5.37
N SER A 9 -19.25 -6.09 -6.36
CA SER A 9 -18.07 -6.50 -7.13
C SER A 9 -16.81 -6.56 -6.25
N LEU A 10 -16.70 -5.68 -5.25
CA LEU A 10 -15.59 -5.71 -4.30
C LEU A 10 -15.72 -6.93 -3.37
N ARG A 11 -16.92 -7.24 -2.90
CA ARG A 11 -17.21 -8.42 -2.08
C ARG A 11 -16.80 -9.70 -2.79
N LEU A 12 -17.14 -9.83 -4.08
CA LEU A 12 -16.73 -10.96 -4.92
C LEU A 12 -15.20 -11.00 -5.10
N THR A 13 -14.56 -9.85 -5.33
CA THR A 13 -13.10 -9.74 -5.43
C THR A 13 -12.41 -10.26 -4.17
N VAL A 14 -12.91 -9.85 -3.00
CA VAL A 14 -12.42 -10.33 -1.71
C VAL A 14 -12.61 -11.83 -1.55
N TYR A 15 -13.81 -12.33 -1.85
CA TYR A 15 -14.13 -13.75 -1.77
C TYR A 15 -13.19 -14.58 -2.64
N TYR A 16 -12.99 -14.21 -3.91
CA TYR A 16 -12.11 -14.97 -4.80
C TYR A 16 -10.63 -14.82 -4.44
N LEU A 17 -10.22 -13.70 -3.83
CA LEU A 17 -8.85 -13.52 -3.30
C LEU A 17 -8.58 -14.52 -2.18
N GLU A 18 -9.53 -14.73 -1.27
CA GLU A 18 -9.43 -15.74 -0.19
C GLU A 18 -9.33 -17.15 -0.76
N GLN A 19 -10.03 -17.44 -1.86
CA GLN A 19 -9.97 -18.75 -2.52
C GLN A 19 -8.74 -18.94 -3.41
N GLY A 20 -7.92 -17.90 -3.62
CA GLY A 20 -6.80 -17.92 -4.56
C GLY A 20 -7.23 -18.07 -6.03
N ASN A 21 -8.50 -17.82 -6.36
CA ASN A 21 -9.03 -17.97 -7.72
C ASN A 21 -8.73 -16.73 -8.56
N LEU A 22 -7.49 -16.63 -9.06
CA LEU A 22 -7.00 -15.45 -9.77
C LEU A 22 -7.82 -15.07 -11.01
N VAL A 23 -8.46 -16.03 -11.68
CA VAL A 23 -9.29 -15.74 -12.86
C VAL A 23 -10.52 -14.95 -12.45
N GLN A 24 -11.27 -15.47 -11.48
CA GLN A 24 -12.49 -14.83 -11.00
C GLN A 24 -12.20 -13.52 -10.26
N VAL A 25 -11.07 -13.45 -9.53
CA VAL A 25 -10.62 -12.19 -8.92
C VAL A 25 -10.44 -11.09 -9.96
N LYS A 26 -9.79 -11.38 -11.09
CA LYS A 26 -9.53 -10.37 -12.13
C LYS A 26 -10.83 -9.89 -12.76
N GLU A 27 -11.77 -10.79 -13.01
CA GLU A 27 -13.09 -10.44 -13.54
C GLU A 27 -13.90 -9.55 -12.59
N SER A 28 -13.97 -9.91 -11.30
CA SER A 28 -14.68 -9.10 -10.31
C SER A 28 -13.97 -7.77 -10.03
N LEU A 29 -12.63 -7.77 -10.02
CA LEU A 29 -11.83 -6.56 -9.85
C LEU A 29 -12.05 -5.58 -11.01
N GLN A 30 -12.14 -6.07 -12.25
CA GLN A 30 -12.43 -5.22 -13.40
C GLN A 30 -13.78 -4.52 -13.24
N LYS A 31 -14.79 -5.22 -12.69
CA LYS A 31 -16.10 -4.63 -12.38
C LYS A 31 -16.02 -3.61 -11.25
N SER A 32 -15.27 -3.90 -10.18
CA SER A 32 -15.00 -2.94 -9.11
C SER A 32 -14.29 -1.69 -9.60
N TYR A 33 -13.34 -1.84 -10.53
CA TYR A 33 -12.64 -0.73 -11.14
C TYR A 33 -13.55 0.11 -12.02
N GLN A 34 -14.36 -0.52 -12.89
CA GLN A 34 -15.35 0.19 -13.70
C GLN A 34 -16.32 0.98 -12.82
N TYR A 35 -16.83 0.34 -11.75
CA TYR A 35 -17.68 1.01 -10.77
C TYR A 35 -16.99 2.23 -10.15
N LEU A 36 -15.72 2.11 -9.74
CA LEU A 36 -14.95 3.22 -9.20
C LEU A 36 -14.77 4.37 -10.22
N GLN A 37 -14.69 4.08 -11.52
CA GLN A 37 -14.56 5.11 -12.56
C GLN A 37 -15.87 5.89 -12.79
N ASP A 38 -17.01 5.23 -12.66
CA ASP A 38 -18.33 5.82 -12.88
C ASP A 38 -18.86 6.54 -11.62
N LEU A 39 -18.20 6.33 -10.48
CA LEU A 39 -18.61 6.81 -9.17
C LEU A 39 -18.16 8.25 -8.89
N LEU A 40 -19.10 9.10 -8.46
CA LEU A 40 -18.77 10.38 -7.84
C LEU A 40 -18.39 10.18 -6.37
N PRO A 41 -17.29 10.77 -5.87
CA PRO A 41 -16.87 10.61 -4.47
C PRO A 41 -17.96 10.98 -3.44
N SER A 42 -18.87 11.90 -3.77
CA SER A 42 -19.99 12.31 -2.92
C SER A 42 -21.02 11.20 -2.70
N GLU A 43 -21.16 10.25 -3.62
CA GLU A 43 -22.08 9.11 -3.50
C GLU A 43 -21.68 8.19 -2.34
N LEU A 44 -20.38 8.14 -2.02
CA LEU A 44 -19.82 7.39 -0.91
C LEU A 44 -19.69 8.19 0.39
N SER A 45 -20.28 9.39 0.47
CA SER A 45 -20.24 10.23 1.69
C SER A 45 -20.98 9.62 2.88
N LYS A 46 -21.93 8.71 2.63
CA LYS A 46 -22.72 8.01 3.65
C LYS A 46 -22.74 6.50 3.34
N PRO A 47 -21.68 5.77 3.70
CA PRO A 47 -21.65 4.33 3.51
C PRO A 47 -22.58 3.63 4.50
N THR A 48 -23.16 2.52 4.07
CA THR A 48 -23.91 1.58 4.91
C THR A 48 -22.95 0.74 5.75
N LEU A 49 -23.46 0.10 6.81
CA LEU A 49 -22.67 -0.80 7.65
C LEU A 49 -22.08 -1.97 6.85
N GLN A 50 -22.84 -2.52 5.90
CA GLN A 50 -22.40 -3.60 5.02
C GLN A 50 -21.22 -3.17 4.16
N GLU A 51 -21.27 -1.98 3.57
CA GLU A 51 -20.18 -1.44 2.75
C GLU A 51 -18.91 -1.22 3.57
N ILE A 52 -19.05 -0.70 4.80
CA ILE A 52 -17.95 -0.56 5.75
C ILE A 52 -17.32 -1.91 6.07
N GLU A 53 -18.13 -2.93 6.34
CA GLU A 53 -17.66 -4.28 6.65
C GLU A 53 -16.89 -4.90 5.47
N ILE A 54 -17.42 -4.78 4.26
CA ILE A 54 -16.77 -5.28 3.04
C ILE A 54 -15.41 -4.59 2.83
N VAL A 55 -15.35 -3.26 2.97
CA VAL A 55 -14.08 -2.51 2.84
C VAL A 55 -13.10 -2.88 3.95
N ASN A 56 -13.53 -3.00 5.21
CA ASN A 56 -12.68 -3.46 6.31
C ASN A 56 -12.07 -4.84 6.02
N LYS A 57 -12.91 -5.77 5.54
CA LYS A 57 -12.48 -7.13 5.18
C LYS A 57 -11.47 -7.09 4.03
N ALA A 58 -11.75 -6.27 3.01
CA ALA A 58 -10.90 -6.13 1.84
C ALA A 58 -9.54 -5.47 2.15
N GLU A 59 -9.50 -4.47 3.02
CA GLU A 59 -8.27 -3.87 3.55
C GLU A 59 -7.42 -4.94 4.23
N LYS A 60 -8.02 -5.73 5.13
CA LYS A 60 -7.34 -6.80 5.84
C LYS A 60 -6.70 -7.79 4.88
N ILE A 61 -7.47 -8.36 3.96
CA ILE A 61 -7.01 -9.42 3.06
C ILE A 61 -5.97 -8.93 2.06
N SER A 62 -6.16 -7.73 1.50
CA SER A 62 -5.21 -7.17 0.53
C SER A 62 -3.85 -6.88 1.18
N ILE A 63 -3.81 -6.66 2.48
CA ILE A 63 -2.63 -6.12 3.16
C ILE A 63 -1.94 -7.19 4.00
N GLU A 64 -2.69 -8.17 4.49
CA GLU A 64 -2.17 -9.40 5.11
C GLU A 64 -1.72 -10.45 4.09
N ASN A 65 -1.85 -10.21 2.78
CA ASN A 65 -1.32 -11.11 1.75
C ASN A 65 0.23 -11.07 1.73
N VAL A 66 0.84 -11.76 2.70
CA VAL A 66 2.29 -11.85 2.87
C VAL A 66 2.97 -12.48 1.65
N ALA A 67 2.28 -13.35 0.91
CA ALA A 67 2.84 -14.00 -0.28
C ALA A 67 3.22 -12.97 -1.36
N TRP A 68 2.38 -11.96 -1.59
CA TRP A 68 2.73 -10.88 -2.53
C TRP A 68 3.92 -10.06 -2.04
N SER A 69 3.94 -9.71 -0.74
CA SER A 69 5.03 -8.92 -0.15
C SER A 69 6.37 -9.66 -0.17
N LEU A 70 6.38 -10.96 0.13
CA LEU A 70 7.60 -11.78 0.04
C LEU A 70 8.06 -11.97 -1.40
N ARG A 71 7.13 -12.07 -2.37
CA ARG A 71 7.48 -12.18 -3.78
C ARG A 71 8.13 -10.90 -4.33
N THR A 72 7.64 -9.73 -3.91
CA THR A 72 8.10 -8.44 -4.44
C THR A 72 9.14 -7.75 -3.56
N GLY A 73 9.25 -8.17 -2.29
CA GLY A 73 9.95 -7.45 -1.23
C GLY A 73 9.20 -6.19 -0.73
N ALA A 74 8.16 -5.74 -1.44
CA ALA A 74 7.47 -4.49 -1.18
C ALA A 74 6.30 -4.69 -0.19
N ILE A 75 5.94 -3.62 0.51
CA ILE A 75 4.87 -3.64 1.51
C ILE A 75 3.84 -2.55 1.21
N LEU A 76 2.57 -2.94 1.06
CA LEU A 76 1.45 -2.03 0.94
C LEU A 76 0.97 -1.52 2.30
N LEU A 77 0.52 -0.25 2.33
CA LEU A 77 -0.05 0.39 3.50
C LEU A 77 -1.59 0.45 3.44
N PRO A 78 -2.28 0.16 4.55
CA PRO A 78 -3.73 0.34 4.67
C PRO A 78 -4.14 1.79 4.88
N GLN A 79 -5.39 2.10 4.51
CA GLN A 79 -6.11 3.32 4.89
C GLN A 79 -6.97 3.09 6.15
N THR A 80 -6.37 2.62 7.25
CA THR A 80 -7.06 2.14 8.46
C THR A 80 -7.65 3.20 9.39
N SER A 81 -7.63 4.49 9.04
CA SER A 81 -8.19 5.53 9.93
C SER A 81 -9.72 5.60 9.76
N PRO A 82 -10.52 5.47 10.85
CA PRO A 82 -11.97 5.61 10.80
C PRO A 82 -12.44 7.00 10.36
N LYS A 83 -11.56 8.01 10.47
CA LYS A 83 -11.81 9.39 10.00
C LYS A 83 -11.57 9.54 8.51
N ASN A 84 -10.96 8.55 7.85
CA ASN A 84 -10.68 8.63 6.43
C ASN A 84 -11.98 8.61 5.63
N ASN A 85 -12.02 9.44 4.61
CA ASN A 85 -13.09 9.44 3.63
C ASN A 85 -13.29 8.01 3.07
N PHE A 86 -14.54 7.54 3.06
CA PHE A 86 -14.86 6.18 2.63
C PHE A 86 -14.45 5.92 1.17
N PHE A 87 -14.58 6.91 0.28
CA PHE A 87 -14.09 6.82 -1.09
C PHE A 87 -12.57 6.55 -1.15
N VAL A 88 -11.79 7.22 -0.29
CA VAL A 88 -10.33 7.02 -0.22
C VAL A 88 -9.99 5.59 0.19
N ARG A 89 -10.71 5.06 1.20
CA ARG A 89 -10.52 3.68 1.66
C ARG A 89 -10.90 2.68 0.58
N PHE A 90 -12.06 2.86 -0.03
CA PHE A 90 -12.56 2.02 -1.11
C PHE A 90 -11.60 1.98 -2.32
N ALA A 91 -11.18 3.15 -2.81
CA ALA A 91 -10.21 3.24 -3.91
C ALA A 91 -8.87 2.60 -3.56
N ASN A 92 -8.36 2.80 -2.33
CA ASN A 92 -7.10 2.21 -1.90
C ASN A 92 -7.17 0.67 -1.89
N VAL A 93 -8.28 0.09 -1.44
CA VAL A 93 -8.50 -1.35 -1.49
C VAL A 93 -8.51 -1.87 -2.93
N VAL A 94 -9.23 -1.20 -3.84
CA VAL A 94 -9.29 -1.62 -5.25
C VAL A 94 -7.89 -1.58 -5.87
N GLY A 95 -7.12 -0.52 -5.63
CA GLY A 95 -5.73 -0.41 -6.09
C GLY A 95 -4.81 -1.48 -5.49
N ALA A 96 -4.95 -1.78 -4.20
CA ALA A 96 -4.17 -2.82 -3.53
C ALA A 96 -4.49 -4.22 -4.09
N ALA A 97 -5.78 -4.56 -4.22
CA ALA A 97 -6.23 -5.81 -4.83
C ALA A 97 -5.73 -5.94 -6.28
N ALA A 98 -5.74 -4.86 -7.05
CA ALA A 98 -5.19 -4.83 -8.39
C ALA A 98 -3.68 -5.11 -8.41
N LEU A 99 -2.91 -4.53 -7.49
CA LEU A 99 -1.46 -4.76 -7.47
C LEU A 99 -1.12 -6.20 -7.06
N ILE A 100 -1.83 -6.76 -6.08
CA ILE A 100 -1.63 -8.13 -5.60
C ILE A 100 -1.90 -9.16 -6.70
N THR A 101 -2.89 -8.88 -7.53
CA THR A 101 -3.32 -9.74 -8.64
C THR A 101 -2.55 -9.47 -9.93
N VAL A 102 -1.52 -8.62 -9.85
CA VAL A 102 -0.63 -8.23 -10.95
C VAL A 102 -1.37 -7.48 -12.08
N CYS A 103 -2.51 -6.85 -11.75
CA CYS A 103 -3.20 -5.90 -12.62
C CYS A 103 -2.60 -4.49 -12.44
N VAL A 104 -1.31 -4.36 -12.77
CA VAL A 104 -0.49 -3.18 -12.45
C VAL A 104 -1.04 -1.89 -13.09
N ASP A 105 -1.62 -1.98 -14.28
CA ASP A 105 -2.21 -0.83 -14.98
C ASP A 105 -3.44 -0.27 -14.26
N ILE A 106 -4.27 -1.16 -13.69
CA ILE A 106 -5.43 -0.75 -12.88
C ILE A 106 -4.93 -0.11 -11.59
N ALA A 107 -3.98 -0.76 -10.91
CA ALA A 107 -3.41 -0.24 -9.67
C ALA A 107 -2.84 1.17 -9.84
N GLU A 108 -2.06 1.39 -10.90
CA GLU A 108 -1.51 2.72 -11.19
C GLU A 108 -2.59 3.77 -11.41
N LYS A 109 -3.56 3.49 -12.29
CA LYS A 109 -4.64 4.43 -12.59
C LYS A 109 -5.42 4.80 -11.33
N VAL A 110 -5.78 3.79 -10.52
CA VAL A 110 -6.53 3.99 -9.28
C VAL A 110 -5.74 4.84 -8.29
N PHE A 111 -4.48 4.52 -8.04
CA PHE A 111 -3.70 5.28 -7.06
C PHE A 111 -3.33 6.68 -7.55
N GLU A 112 -3.09 6.89 -8.85
CA GLU A 112 -2.86 8.23 -9.41
C GLU A 112 -4.13 9.10 -9.31
N GLN A 113 -5.30 8.54 -9.65
CA GLN A 113 -6.59 9.23 -9.48
C GLN A 113 -6.85 9.55 -8.00
N LEU A 114 -6.58 8.60 -7.10
CA LEU A 114 -6.74 8.79 -5.67
C LEU A 114 -5.80 9.87 -5.13
N LYS A 115 -4.55 9.92 -5.59
CA LYS A 115 -3.59 10.97 -5.23
C LYS A 115 -4.14 12.36 -5.62
N VAL A 116 -4.59 12.51 -6.86
CA VAL A 116 -5.19 13.77 -7.35
C VAL A 116 -6.43 14.14 -6.56
N TYR A 117 -7.30 13.16 -6.25
CA TYR A 117 -8.48 13.42 -5.41
C TYR A 117 -8.08 13.97 -4.03
N ILE A 118 -7.17 13.28 -3.34
CA ILE A 118 -6.72 13.67 -1.99
C ILE A 118 -6.05 15.05 -2.02
N GLU A 119 -5.20 15.35 -3.00
CA GLU A 119 -4.53 16.64 -3.14
C GLU A 119 -5.52 17.82 -3.36
N ASN A 120 -6.74 17.53 -3.85
CA ASN A 120 -7.78 18.53 -4.07
C ASN A 120 -8.80 18.65 -2.91
N VAL A 121 -8.75 17.76 -1.91
CA VAL A 121 -9.65 17.83 -0.74
C VAL A 121 -8.99 18.63 0.37
N VAL A 122 -9.70 19.62 0.91
CA VAL A 122 -9.23 20.49 2.00
C VAL A 122 -9.71 19.95 3.35
N ASP A 123 -8.93 19.05 3.96
CA ASP A 123 -9.05 18.65 5.39
C ASP A 123 -7.66 18.28 5.94
N GLU A 124 -7.00 19.21 6.62
CA GLU A 124 -5.55 19.21 6.83
C GLU A 124 -4.98 17.96 7.53
N GLU A 125 -5.66 17.36 8.52
CA GLU A 125 -5.08 16.25 9.31
C GLU A 125 -5.37 14.86 8.69
N SER A 126 -6.57 14.64 8.11
CA SER A 126 -6.94 13.33 7.50
C SER A 126 -6.35 13.14 6.09
N VAL A 127 -6.18 14.24 5.35
CA VAL A 127 -5.67 14.28 3.98
C VAL A 127 -4.18 13.95 3.93
N ILE A 128 -3.38 14.50 4.86
CA ILE A 128 -1.92 14.31 4.84
C ILE A 128 -1.54 12.83 5.04
N SER A 129 -2.13 12.17 6.04
CA SER A 129 -1.86 10.73 6.29
C SER A 129 -2.35 9.86 5.14
N SER A 130 -3.51 10.19 4.54
CA SER A 130 -4.06 9.46 3.40
C SER A 130 -3.20 9.60 2.14
N LEU A 131 -2.64 10.80 1.91
CA LEU A 131 -1.71 11.08 0.82
C LEU A 131 -0.43 10.27 0.98
N GLY A 132 0.14 10.23 2.18
CA GLY A 132 1.34 9.43 2.45
C GLY A 132 1.15 7.94 2.16
N VAL A 133 0.01 7.36 2.56
CA VAL A 133 -0.34 5.95 2.24
C VAL A 133 -0.46 5.75 0.73
N THR A 134 -1.16 6.65 0.03
CA THR A 134 -1.36 6.56 -1.42
C THR A 134 -0.03 6.65 -2.18
N LEU A 135 0.85 7.56 -1.77
CA LEU A 135 2.19 7.72 -2.34
C LEU A 135 3.09 6.50 -2.11
N ASN A 136 3.03 5.87 -0.93
CA ASN A 136 3.72 4.59 -0.70
C ASN A 136 3.23 3.52 -1.67
N ASN A 137 1.92 3.39 -1.82
CA ASN A 137 1.32 2.36 -2.67
C ASN A 137 1.61 2.62 -4.16
N LEU A 138 1.67 3.88 -4.61
CA LEU A 138 2.23 4.25 -5.92
C LEU A 138 3.71 3.85 -6.05
N GLY A 139 4.50 4.04 -4.99
CA GLY A 139 5.87 3.54 -4.90
C GLY A 139 5.97 2.05 -5.22
N CYS A 140 5.10 1.23 -4.61
CA CYS A 140 5.01 -0.20 -4.85
C CYS A 140 4.62 -0.56 -6.30
N VAL A 141 3.68 0.19 -6.90
CA VAL A 141 3.33 0.07 -8.32
C VAL A 141 4.56 0.31 -9.19
N TYR A 142 5.28 1.41 -8.94
CA TYR A 142 6.47 1.76 -9.71
C TYR A 142 7.64 0.78 -9.51
N ILE A 143 7.83 0.22 -8.32
CA ILE A 143 8.77 -0.89 -8.08
C ILE A 143 8.39 -2.10 -8.94
N THR A 144 7.11 -2.47 -8.95
CA THR A 144 6.60 -3.62 -9.73
C THR A 144 6.79 -3.42 -11.24
N ARG A 145 6.69 -2.18 -11.74
CA ARG A 145 6.99 -1.81 -13.15
C ARG A 145 8.48 -1.67 -13.47
N GLY A 146 9.35 -1.62 -12.48
CA GLY A 146 10.77 -1.28 -12.67
C GLY A 146 11.04 0.22 -12.88
N SER A 147 10.04 1.09 -12.67
CA SER A 147 10.17 2.55 -12.76
C SER A 147 10.77 3.14 -11.47
N PHE A 148 11.99 2.73 -11.14
CA PHE A 148 12.62 3.02 -9.84
C PHE A 148 12.77 4.51 -9.52
N GLN A 149 12.93 5.37 -10.54
CA GLN A 149 13.00 6.82 -10.30
C GLN A 149 11.65 7.39 -9.84
N ASN A 150 10.54 6.96 -10.46
CA ASN A 150 9.20 7.37 -10.02
C ASN A 150 8.88 6.79 -8.64
N ALA A 151 9.28 5.53 -8.40
CA ALA A 151 9.15 4.91 -7.08
C ALA A 151 9.85 5.73 -6.00
N LYS A 152 11.11 6.13 -6.25
CA LYS A 152 11.90 6.95 -5.34
C LYS A 152 11.19 8.25 -4.98
N VAL A 153 10.71 8.99 -5.98
CA VAL A 153 10.04 10.28 -5.77
C VAL A 153 8.78 10.11 -4.94
N SER A 154 7.93 9.14 -5.28
CA SER A 154 6.69 8.87 -4.53
C SER A 154 6.98 8.46 -3.08
N LEU A 155 7.94 7.56 -2.87
CA LEU A 155 8.28 7.07 -1.54
C LEU A 155 8.97 8.12 -0.67
N GLN A 156 9.85 8.96 -1.22
CA GLN A 156 10.47 10.07 -0.48
C GLN A 156 9.43 11.10 -0.04
N ARG A 157 8.44 11.41 -0.89
CA ARG A 157 7.30 12.27 -0.51
C ARG A 157 6.46 11.62 0.61
N ALA A 158 6.20 10.32 0.52
CA ALA A 158 5.48 9.58 1.56
C ALA A 158 6.23 9.60 2.90
N LEU A 159 7.56 9.41 2.87
CA LEU A 159 8.41 9.43 4.07
C LEU A 159 8.36 10.80 4.75
N ALA A 160 8.57 11.88 3.99
CA ALA A 160 8.55 13.24 4.51
C ALA A 160 7.20 13.58 5.18
N ILE A 161 6.08 13.11 4.62
CA ILE A 161 4.76 13.25 5.23
C ILE A 161 4.71 12.60 6.62
N PHE A 162 5.16 11.35 6.75
CA PHE A 162 5.06 10.65 8.03
C PHE A 162 6.12 11.09 9.05
N GLU A 163 7.26 11.62 8.61
CA GLU A 163 8.22 12.31 9.48
C GLU A 163 7.59 13.55 10.12
N VAL A 164 6.87 14.37 9.35
CA VAL A 164 6.14 15.53 9.90
C VAL A 164 5.05 15.07 10.88
N VAL A 165 4.26 14.06 10.51
CA VAL A 165 3.21 13.53 11.41
C VAL A 165 3.79 12.99 12.72
N LYS A 166 4.94 12.32 12.67
CA LYS A 166 5.65 11.80 13.85
C LYS A 166 6.03 12.89 14.84
N THR A 167 6.45 14.07 14.35
CA THR A 167 6.76 15.20 15.24
C THR A 167 5.55 15.76 15.99
N GLY A 168 4.33 15.51 15.48
CA GLY A 168 3.10 15.95 16.12
C GLY A 168 2.59 15.02 17.22
N LYS A 169 2.82 13.70 17.10
CA LYS A 169 2.37 12.67 18.07
C LYS A 169 3.26 11.42 17.96
N GLU A 170 3.81 10.94 19.09
CA GLU A 170 4.40 9.59 19.14
C GLU A 170 3.29 8.54 19.06
N CYS A 171 3.29 7.74 17.99
CA CYS A 171 2.32 6.66 17.81
C CYS A 171 2.97 5.49 17.09
N VAL A 172 2.81 4.28 17.64
CA VAL A 172 3.33 3.02 17.07
C VAL A 172 2.92 2.86 15.61
N THR A 173 1.69 3.29 15.25
CA THR A 173 1.19 3.21 13.87
C THR A 173 1.96 4.09 12.88
N VAL A 174 2.57 5.19 13.32
CA VAL A 174 3.38 6.07 12.44
C VAL A 174 4.74 5.45 12.18
N GLU A 175 5.36 4.83 13.20
CA GLU A 175 6.65 4.14 13.06
C GLU A 175 6.55 2.94 12.11
N GLU A 176 5.44 2.20 12.15
CA GLU A 176 5.16 1.13 11.18
C GLU A 176 5.09 1.64 9.74
N LYS A 177 4.50 2.84 9.53
CA LYS A 177 4.43 3.47 8.20
C LYS A 177 5.80 3.92 7.72
N ILE A 178 6.58 4.60 8.56
CA ILE A 178 7.95 5.01 8.26
C ILE A 178 8.81 3.80 7.90
N SER A 179 8.72 2.73 8.70
CA SER A 179 9.49 1.49 8.50
C SER A 179 9.09 0.77 7.21
N THR A 180 7.79 0.75 6.90
CA THR A 180 7.28 0.24 5.61
C THR A 180 7.85 1.02 4.42
N ILE A 181 7.82 2.36 4.49
CA ILE A 181 8.31 3.22 3.41
C ILE A 181 9.84 3.08 3.26
N ALA A 182 10.57 3.01 4.37
CA ALA A 182 12.00 2.77 4.38
C ALA A 182 12.36 1.43 3.72
N ASN A 183 11.64 0.34 4.05
CA ASN A 183 11.81 -0.94 3.38
C ASN A 183 11.59 -0.84 1.86
N ASN A 184 10.53 -0.16 1.43
CA ASN A 184 10.25 0.02 0.01
C ASN A 184 11.32 0.89 -0.70
N LEU A 185 11.84 1.94 -0.04
CA LEU A 185 12.95 2.75 -0.55
C LEU A 185 14.25 1.96 -0.67
N ARG A 186 14.53 1.02 0.25
CA ARG A 186 15.69 0.13 0.15
C ARG A 186 15.67 -0.66 -1.15
N LEU A 187 14.52 -1.22 -1.55
CA LEU A 187 14.39 -1.92 -2.83
C LEU A 187 14.77 -1.04 -4.02
N VAL A 188 14.35 0.23 -4.00
CA VAL A 188 14.69 1.22 -5.02
C VAL A 188 16.19 1.49 -5.05
N HIS A 189 16.80 1.72 -3.88
CA HIS A 189 18.24 1.98 -3.79
C HIS A 189 19.07 0.76 -4.20
N GLN A 190 18.62 -0.45 -3.89
CA GLN A 190 19.24 -1.70 -4.32
C GLN A 190 19.21 -1.84 -5.84
N ALA A 191 18.05 -1.60 -6.46
CA ALA A 191 17.91 -1.61 -7.91
C ALA A 191 18.79 -0.54 -8.59
N GLN A 192 18.93 0.62 -7.96
CA GLN A 192 19.79 1.72 -8.41
C GLN A 192 21.27 1.54 -8.00
N ARG A 193 21.66 0.43 -7.35
CA ARG A 193 23.01 0.18 -6.81
C ARG A 193 23.55 1.29 -5.89
N SER A 194 22.65 2.01 -5.23
CA SER A 194 22.95 3.09 -4.30
C SER A 194 23.24 2.53 -2.89
N TYR A 195 24.37 1.83 -2.74
CA TYR A 195 24.68 1.03 -1.55
C TYR A 195 24.71 1.83 -0.24
N VAL A 196 25.27 3.05 -0.26
CA VAL A 196 25.35 3.90 0.95
C VAL A 196 23.96 4.26 1.47
N ALA A 197 23.06 4.67 0.57
CA ALA A 197 21.69 5.03 0.94
C ALA A 197 20.86 3.81 1.39
N ASP A 198 21.05 2.64 0.75
CA ASP A 198 20.43 1.39 1.18
C ASP A 198 20.88 0.99 2.59
N MET A 199 22.19 1.04 2.89
CA MET A 199 22.70 0.73 4.22
C MET A 199 22.20 1.71 5.29
N GLN A 200 22.11 3.00 4.98
CA GLN A 200 21.56 3.99 5.92
C GLN A 200 20.11 3.63 6.28
N LEU A 201 19.26 3.43 5.28
CA LEU A 201 17.87 3.05 5.49
C LEU A 201 17.72 1.69 6.19
N GLN A 202 18.64 0.74 5.95
CA GLN A 202 18.67 -0.53 6.66
C GLN A 202 18.91 -0.34 8.15
N ASN A 203 19.93 0.45 8.51
CA ASN A 203 20.25 0.71 9.91
C ASN A 203 19.10 1.43 10.62
N ASP A 204 18.49 2.40 9.96
CA ASP A 204 17.33 3.14 10.51
C ASP A 204 16.13 2.20 10.71
N LEU A 205 15.87 1.31 9.74
CA LEU A 205 14.81 0.32 9.82
C LEU A 205 15.02 -0.65 10.98
N LEU A 206 16.23 -1.23 11.12
CA LEU A 206 16.55 -2.15 12.21
C LEU A 206 16.46 -1.49 13.58
N SER A 207 16.92 -0.23 13.68
CA SER A 207 16.75 0.59 14.88
C SER A 207 15.28 0.76 15.24
N ASN A 208 14.41 1.08 14.28
CA ASN A 208 12.97 1.21 14.54
C ASN A 208 12.31 -0.12 14.92
N VAL A 209 12.58 -1.22 14.20
CA VAL A 209 12.00 -2.55 14.45
C VAL A 209 12.40 -3.09 15.83
N SER A 210 13.60 -2.76 16.32
CA SER A 210 14.05 -3.14 17.66
C SER A 210 13.48 -2.24 18.77
N ARG A 211 13.19 -0.98 18.47
CA ARG A 211 12.70 0.00 19.45
C ARG A 211 11.17 -0.04 19.63
N PHE A 212 10.43 -0.36 18.57
CA PHE A 212 8.97 -0.31 18.56
C PHE A 212 8.38 -1.68 18.22
N ALA A 213 7.29 -2.04 18.91
CA ALA A 213 6.53 -3.22 18.52
C ALA A 213 5.90 -2.99 17.13
N MET A 214 6.24 -3.86 16.17
CA MET A 214 5.71 -3.79 14.81
C MET A 214 4.85 -5.01 14.50
N GLN A 215 3.89 -4.83 13.58
CA GLN A 215 3.19 -5.94 12.96
C GLN A 215 4.19 -6.97 12.39
N PRO A 216 4.03 -8.27 12.71
CA PRO A 216 4.96 -9.31 12.27
C PRO A 216 5.23 -9.35 10.77
N ARG A 217 4.24 -8.96 9.95
CA ARG A 217 4.39 -8.89 8.49
C ARG A 217 5.47 -7.88 8.04
N ILE A 218 5.65 -6.78 8.76
CA ILE A 218 6.63 -5.74 8.43
C ILE A 218 8.02 -6.27 8.76
N THR A 219 8.21 -6.81 9.96
CA THR A 219 9.47 -7.43 10.39
C THR A 219 9.87 -8.58 9.46
N ALA A 220 8.96 -9.50 9.15
CA ALA A 220 9.26 -10.64 8.28
C ALA A 220 9.73 -10.23 6.87
N VAL A 221 9.14 -9.19 6.27
CA VAL A 221 9.56 -8.72 4.95
C VAL A 221 10.86 -7.93 5.02
N ALA A 222 11.08 -7.15 6.08
CA ALA A 222 12.34 -6.45 6.31
C ALA A 222 13.52 -7.43 6.44
N ASP A 223 13.35 -8.49 7.25
CA ASP A 223 14.32 -9.55 7.45
C ASP A 223 14.56 -10.34 6.15
N TYR A 224 13.49 -10.63 5.40
CA TYR A 224 13.58 -11.27 4.09
C TYR A 224 14.44 -10.45 3.11
N ASN A 225 14.19 -9.14 3.01
CA ASN A 225 14.94 -8.25 2.13
C ASN A 225 16.40 -8.08 2.57
N GLU A 226 16.65 -8.02 3.89
CA GLU A 226 18.01 -8.06 4.43
C GLU A 226 18.74 -9.35 4.04
N ALA A 227 18.10 -10.50 4.22
CA ALA A 227 18.68 -11.78 3.82
C ALA A 227 19.06 -11.77 2.33
N LEU A 228 18.19 -11.28 1.43
CA LEU A 228 18.49 -11.20 0.00
C LEU A 228 19.70 -10.32 -0.35
N THR A 229 20.06 -9.38 0.52
CA THR A 229 21.06 -8.35 0.26
C THR A 229 22.32 -8.45 1.10
N SER A 230 22.35 -9.36 2.08
CA SER A 230 23.52 -9.67 2.88
C SER A 230 24.72 -10.07 2.00
N LEU A 231 25.92 -9.70 2.45
CA LEU A 231 27.15 -9.90 1.70
C LEU A 231 27.38 -11.40 1.37
N ASP A 232 27.00 -12.27 2.29
CA ASP A 232 27.12 -13.73 2.15
C ASP A 232 26.25 -14.26 0.99
N ASN A 233 25.03 -13.75 0.83
CA ASN A 233 24.16 -14.12 -0.29
C ASN A 233 24.57 -13.49 -1.62
N ARG A 234 25.24 -12.32 -1.62
CA ARG A 234 25.83 -11.73 -2.84
C ARG A 234 27.01 -12.56 -3.37
N ASN A 235 27.74 -13.23 -2.48
CA ASN A 235 28.84 -14.13 -2.85
C ASN A 235 28.33 -15.46 -3.41
N LEU A 236 27.22 -15.99 -2.89
CA LEU A 236 26.58 -17.21 -3.42
C LEU A 236 25.99 -17.04 -4.83
N ARG A 237 25.56 -15.84 -5.23
CA ARG A 237 25.06 -15.56 -6.60
C ARG A 237 26.17 -15.44 -7.66
N LYS A 238 27.43 -15.42 -7.25
CA LYS A 238 28.60 -15.34 -8.15
C LYS A 238 29.30 -16.68 -8.37
N ALA A 239 28.93 -17.72 -7.62
CA ALA A 239 29.41 -19.09 -7.78
C ALA A 239 28.46 -19.88 -8.69
#